data_AF-A0A382WQ30-F1
#
_entry.id   AF-A0A382WQ30-F1
#
_cell.length_a   1.000
_cell.length_b   1.000
_cell.length_c   1.000
_cell.angle_alpha   90.00
_cell.angle_beta   90.00
_cell.angle_gamma   90.00
#
_symmetry.space_group_name_H-M   'P 1'
#
loop_
_entity.id
_entity.type
_entity.pdbx_description
1 polymer ?
#
loop_
_entity_poly.entity_id
_entity_poly.type
_entity_poly.pdbx_seq_one_letter_code
_entity_poly.pdbx_strand_id
1 'polypeptide(L)'
;MLPAESIIYALQRNWDMVDSALEGLDEAAMVRQPSDQCNSAAWILWHMTRVVDMFIHTRLRSIPQLWTQDGWHEKFHMPEDGEDRGVGWTAEQVAAWTPPSKAELLGYYAAVKSAAKS
;
A
#
# COMPACT_ATOMS: atom_id res chain seq x y z
N MET A 1 13.33 -25.73 4.16
CA MET A 1 12.44 -24.56 4.03
C MET A 1 12.19 -24.38 2.56
N LEU A 2 10.93 -24.45 2.12
CA LEU A 2 10.60 -24.17 0.73
C LEU A 2 10.83 -22.67 0.46
N PRO A 3 11.27 -22.26 -0.73
CA PRO A 3 11.52 -20.84 -1.04
C PRO A 3 10.32 -19.92 -0.74
N ALA A 4 9.10 -20.42 -0.93
CA ALA A 4 7.87 -19.69 -0.62
C ALA A 4 7.68 -19.42 0.89
N GLU A 5 8.07 -20.35 1.76
CA GLU A 5 7.95 -20.18 3.22
C GLU A 5 8.82 -19.03 3.71
N SER A 6 10.03 -18.88 3.17
CA SER A 6 10.94 -17.77 3.51
C SER A 6 10.38 -16.42 3.08
N ILE A 7 9.75 -16.35 1.90
CA ILE A 7 9.11 -15.12 1.39
C ILE A 7 7.91 -14.74 2.25
N ILE A 8 7.04 -15.71 2.57
CA ILE A 8 5.88 -15.47 3.43
C ILE A 8 6.33 -15.01 4.83
N TYR A 9 7.35 -15.62 5.40
CA TYR A 9 7.91 -15.20 6.68
C TYR A 9 8.44 -13.75 6.64
N ALA A 10 9.17 -13.39 5.58
CA ALA A 10 9.68 -12.03 5.41
C ALA A 10 8.55 -10.99 5.26
N LEU A 11 7.49 -11.31 4.51
CA LEU A 11 6.30 -10.46 4.37
C LEU A 11 5.57 -10.33 5.71
N GLN A 12 5.37 -11.44 6.44
CA GLN A 12 4.71 -11.42 7.74
C GLN A 12 5.45 -10.51 8.72
N ARG A 13 6.77 -10.65 8.82
CA ARG A 13 7.59 -9.77 9.68
C ARG A 13 7.45 -8.30 9.30
N ASN A 14 7.43 -7.97 8.01
CA ASN A 14 7.23 -6.58 7.56
C ASN A 14 5.84 -6.07 7.93
N TRP A 15 4.81 -6.90 7.75
CA TRP A 15 3.45 -6.51 8.12
C TRP A 15 3.29 -6.31 9.62
N ASP A 16 3.90 -7.15 10.46
CA ASP A 16 3.86 -6.97 11.92
C ASP A 16 4.49 -5.61 12.31
N MET A 17 5.60 -5.23 11.66
CA MET A 17 6.23 -3.92 11.88
C MET A 17 5.33 -2.75 11.43
N VAL A 18 4.65 -2.90 10.29
CA VAL A 18 3.71 -1.89 9.79
C VAL A 18 2.51 -1.77 10.72
N ASP A 19 1.93 -2.90 11.17
CA ASP A 19 0.81 -2.92 12.12
C ASP A 19 1.18 -2.18 13.42
N SER A 20 2.35 -2.46 13.99
CA SER A 20 2.85 -1.76 15.18
C SER A 20 3.11 -0.27 14.93
N ALA A 21 3.59 0.12 13.75
CA ALA A 21 3.79 1.53 13.41
C ALA A 21 2.47 2.30 13.23
N LEU A 22 1.40 1.61 12.84
CA LEU A 22 0.06 2.17 12.66
C LEU A 22 -0.74 2.26 13.97
N GLU A 23 -0.29 1.58 15.02
CA GLU A 23 -0.93 1.58 16.31
C GLU A 23 -0.95 3.00 16.93
N GLY A 24 -2.14 3.49 17.26
CA GLY A 24 -2.32 4.82 17.87
C GLY A 24 -2.21 6.02 16.92
N LEU A 25 -1.86 5.83 15.63
CA LEU A 25 -1.88 6.92 14.65
C LEU A 25 -3.33 7.28 14.30
N ASP A 26 -3.74 8.54 14.49
CA ASP A 26 -4.99 9.05 13.94
C ASP A 26 -4.84 9.46 12.48
N GLU A 27 -5.94 9.89 11.85
CA GLU A 27 -5.95 10.29 10.45
C GLU A 27 -5.08 11.53 10.19
N ALA A 28 -5.09 12.51 11.11
CA ALA A 28 -4.24 13.70 10.99
C ALA A 28 -2.75 13.34 11.01
N ALA A 29 -2.35 12.41 11.88
CA ALA A 29 -0.98 11.92 11.95
C ALA A 29 -0.60 11.10 10.70
N MET A 30 -1.54 10.32 10.14
CA MET A 30 -1.32 9.54 8.93
C MET A 30 -0.99 10.42 7.71
N VAL A 31 -1.70 11.54 7.54
CA VAL A 31 -1.54 12.42 6.36
C VAL A 31 -0.42 13.45 6.51
N ARG A 32 0.02 13.73 7.73
CA ARG A 32 1.06 14.72 8.01
C ARG A 32 2.41 14.31 7.41
N GLN A 33 3.01 15.21 6.65
CA GLN A 33 4.42 15.12 6.26
C GLN A 33 5.29 15.76 7.36
N PRO A 34 6.31 15.05 7.89
CA PRO A 34 7.24 15.62 8.86
C PRO A 34 8.07 16.79 8.32
N SER A 35 8.34 16.80 7.01
CA SER A 35 8.95 17.90 6.26
C SER A 35 8.57 17.77 4.79
N ASP A 36 8.78 18.82 3.99
CA ASP A 36 8.43 18.88 2.56
C ASP A 36 9.16 17.85 1.69
N GLN A 37 10.13 17.12 2.25
CA GLN A 37 10.88 16.05 1.56
C GLN A 37 10.56 14.66 2.12
N CYS A 38 9.59 14.55 3.03
CA CYS A 38 9.21 13.30 3.66
C CYS A 38 7.82 12.87 3.20
N ASN A 39 7.71 11.60 2.80
CA ASN A 39 6.41 11.00 2.57
C ASN A 39 5.61 10.91 3.88
N SER A 40 4.30 11.12 3.79
CA SER A 40 3.39 10.85 4.91
C SER A 40 3.24 9.35 5.15
N ALA A 41 2.78 8.96 6.35
CA ALA A 41 2.52 7.54 6.64
C ALA A 41 1.43 6.96 5.73
N ALA A 42 0.42 7.77 5.36
CA ALA A 42 -0.60 7.41 4.38
C ALA A 42 0.00 7.08 3.01
N TRP A 43 0.93 7.91 2.52
CA TRP A 43 1.58 7.68 1.23
C TRP A 43 2.45 6.42 1.26
N ILE A 44 3.23 6.24 2.32
CA ILE A 44 4.10 5.05 2.49
C ILE A 44 3.25 3.78 2.52
N LEU A 45 2.13 3.78 3.27
CA LEU A 45 1.24 2.62 3.35
C LEU A 45 0.61 2.29 2.00
N TRP A 46 0.11 3.31 1.28
CA TRP A 46 -0.43 3.12 -0.07
C TRP A 46 0.64 2.59 -1.03
N HIS A 47 1.81 3.24 -1.10
CA HIS A 47 2.93 2.86 -1.97
C HIS A 47 3.34 1.40 -1.75
N MET A 48 3.61 1.02 -0.50
CA MET A 48 3.99 -0.35 -0.15
C MET A 48 2.91 -1.35 -0.56
N THR A 49 1.64 -1.01 -0.31
CA THR A 49 0.50 -1.89 -0.65
C THR A 49 0.36 -2.07 -2.16
N ARG A 50 0.45 -0.99 -2.94
CA ARG A 50 0.44 -1.01 -4.42
C ARG A 50 1.59 -1.85 -4.99
N VAL A 51 2.79 -1.77 -4.39
CA VAL A 51 3.95 -2.58 -4.78
C VAL A 51 3.68 -4.07 -4.54
N VAL A 52 3.20 -4.44 -3.36
CA VAL A 52 2.89 -5.85 -3.05
C VAL A 52 1.76 -6.37 -3.94
N ASP A 53 0.70 -5.58 -4.16
CA ASP A 53 -0.43 -5.95 -5.02
C ASP A 53 0.05 -6.30 -6.44
N MET A 54 0.84 -5.41 -7.07
CA MET A 54 1.41 -5.63 -8.39
C MET A 54 2.33 -6.86 -8.44
N PHE A 55 3.22 -7.04 -7.44
CA PHE A 55 4.13 -8.17 -7.43
C PHE A 55 3.40 -9.51 -7.28
N ILE A 56 2.47 -9.62 -6.34
CA ILE A 56 1.76 -10.87 -6.08
C ILE A 56 0.80 -11.18 -7.24
N HIS A 57 -0.09 -10.26 -7.58
CA HIS A 57 -1.17 -10.55 -8.52
C HIS A 57 -0.67 -10.56 -9.97
N THR A 58 -0.02 -9.49 -10.41
CA THR A 58 0.44 -9.39 -11.80
C THR A 58 1.68 -10.25 -12.04
N ARG A 59 2.75 -10.08 -11.26
CA ARG A 59 4.07 -10.67 -11.59
C ARG A 59 4.16 -12.16 -11.26
N LEU A 60 3.67 -12.59 -10.10
CA LEU A 60 3.78 -13.98 -9.67
C LEU A 60 2.59 -14.83 -10.11
N ARG A 61 1.37 -14.27 -10.13
CA ARG A 61 0.14 -15.02 -10.39
C ARG A 61 -0.47 -14.77 -11.77
N SER A 62 0.00 -13.77 -12.52
CA SER A 62 -0.55 -13.41 -13.84
C SER A 62 -2.07 -13.12 -13.82
N ILE A 63 -2.55 -12.48 -12.75
CA ILE A 63 -3.95 -12.06 -12.58
C ILE A 63 -4.03 -10.54 -12.35
N PRO A 64 -5.20 -9.91 -12.55
CA PRO A 64 -5.39 -8.50 -12.26
C PRO A 64 -5.08 -8.16 -10.80
N GLN A 65 -4.56 -6.95 -10.58
CA GLN A 65 -4.33 -6.40 -9.25
C GLN A 65 -5.67 -6.18 -8.54
N LEU A 66 -5.70 -6.33 -7.21
CA LEU A 66 -6.90 -6.00 -6.44
C LEU A 66 -7.29 -4.53 -6.64
N TRP A 67 -6.30 -3.66 -6.84
CA TRP A 67 -6.49 -2.25 -7.19
C TRP A 67 -7.61 -1.99 -8.20
N THR A 68 -7.64 -2.77 -9.28
CA THR A 68 -8.65 -2.68 -10.33
C THR A 68 -9.77 -3.69 -10.12
N GLN A 69 -9.44 -4.93 -9.75
CA GLN A 69 -10.42 -6.02 -9.62
C GLN A 69 -11.48 -5.76 -8.54
N ASP A 70 -11.07 -5.17 -7.40
CA ASP A 70 -11.94 -4.95 -6.24
C ASP A 70 -12.36 -3.47 -6.09
N GLY A 71 -12.08 -2.66 -7.11
CA GLY A 71 -12.45 -1.25 -7.17
C GLY A 71 -11.82 -0.38 -6.07
N TRP A 72 -10.54 -0.61 -5.77
CA TRP A 72 -9.82 0.26 -4.82
C TRP A 72 -9.42 1.58 -5.45
N HIS A 73 -9.13 1.60 -6.75
CA HIS A 73 -8.80 2.83 -7.47
C HIS A 73 -9.92 3.89 -7.37
N GLU A 74 -11.20 3.50 -7.44
CA GLU A 74 -12.31 4.45 -7.26
C GLU A 74 -12.40 4.97 -5.82
N LYS A 75 -12.20 4.11 -4.82
CA LYS A 75 -12.18 4.50 -3.39
C LYS A 75 -11.03 5.46 -3.07
N PHE A 76 -9.91 5.32 -3.79
CA PHE A 76 -8.76 6.21 -3.66
C PHE A 76 -8.86 7.45 -4.57
N HIS A 77 -9.91 7.54 -5.41
CA HIS A 77 -10.07 8.59 -6.42
C HIS A 77 -8.84 8.72 -7.34
N MET A 78 -8.26 7.59 -7.73
CA MET A 78 -7.08 7.50 -8.57
C MET A 78 -7.37 6.70 -9.85
N PRO A 79 -6.57 6.89 -10.92
CA PRO A 79 -6.69 6.08 -12.12
C PRO A 79 -6.50 4.57 -11.86
N GLU A 80 -7.10 3.75 -12.70
CA GLU A 80 -6.92 2.29 -12.68
C GLU A 80 -5.51 1.82 -13.11
N ASP A 81 -4.61 2.76 -13.44
CA ASP A 81 -3.26 2.45 -13.91
C ASP A 81 -2.52 1.56 -12.90
N GLY A 82 -2.34 0.30 -13.29
CA GLY A 82 -1.68 -0.72 -12.50
C GLY A 82 -0.19 -0.45 -12.25
N GLU A 83 0.44 0.40 -13.07
CA GLU A 83 1.86 0.71 -12.96
C GLU A 83 2.12 1.96 -12.11
N ASP A 84 1.14 2.85 -11.94
CA ASP A 84 1.24 3.95 -10.99
C ASP A 84 1.10 3.42 -9.56
N ARG A 85 2.25 3.47 -8.89
CA ARG A 85 2.45 3.01 -7.52
C ARG A 85 3.24 4.05 -6.74
N GLY A 86 3.37 5.28 -7.24
CA GLY A 86 4.19 6.33 -6.62
C GLY A 86 5.69 6.27 -6.94
N VAL A 87 6.16 5.28 -7.71
CA VAL A 87 7.57 5.20 -8.11
C VAL A 87 7.90 6.37 -9.04
N GLY A 88 8.89 7.17 -8.66
CA GLY A 88 9.30 8.34 -9.43
C GLY A 88 8.47 9.60 -9.18
N TRP A 89 7.51 9.57 -8.25
CA TRP A 89 6.82 10.79 -7.84
C TRP A 89 7.79 11.79 -7.20
N THR A 90 7.64 13.07 -7.56
CA THR A 90 8.37 14.18 -6.93
C THR A 90 7.76 14.55 -5.58
N ALA A 91 8.49 15.33 -4.78
CA ALA A 91 7.98 15.84 -3.50
C ALA A 91 6.69 16.66 -3.69
N GLU A 92 6.59 17.42 -4.77
CA GLU A 92 5.40 18.21 -5.12
C GLU A 92 4.19 17.31 -5.44
N GLN A 93 4.41 16.19 -6.14
CA GLN A 93 3.35 15.22 -6.42
C GLN A 93 2.88 14.53 -5.14
N VAL A 94 3.80 14.17 -4.24
CA VAL A 94 3.46 13.63 -2.92
C VAL A 94 2.67 14.65 -2.09
N ALA A 95 3.07 15.92 -2.10
CA ALA A 95 2.38 17.00 -1.38
C ALA A 95 1.00 17.34 -1.97
N ALA A 96 0.81 17.18 -3.28
CA ALA A 96 -0.48 17.40 -3.93
C ALA A 96 -1.46 16.23 -3.76
N TRP A 97 -0.98 15.05 -3.39
CA TRP A 97 -1.82 13.86 -3.25
C TRP A 97 -2.69 13.95 -2.00
N THR A 98 -4.00 13.79 -2.20
CA THR A 98 -4.98 13.70 -1.11
C THR A 98 -5.25 12.22 -0.83
N PRO A 99 -4.76 11.67 0.30
CA PRO A 99 -5.06 10.29 0.69
C PRO A 99 -6.56 10.09 0.96
N PRO A 100 -7.10 8.87 0.73
CA PRO A 100 -8.45 8.54 1.14
C PRO A 100 -8.53 8.39 2.67
N SER A 101 -9.70 8.01 3.18
CA SER A 101 -9.87 7.84 4.62
C SER A 101 -8.91 6.80 5.20
N LYS A 102 -8.58 6.93 6.49
CA LYS A 102 -7.80 5.91 7.22
C LYS A 102 -8.42 4.53 7.08
N ALA A 103 -9.75 4.43 7.08
CA ALA A 103 -10.47 3.17 6.92
C ALA A 103 -10.22 2.54 5.54
N GLU A 104 -10.22 3.32 4.47
CA GLU A 104 -9.95 2.84 3.11
C GLU A 104 -8.49 2.42 2.93
N LEU A 105 -7.54 3.20 3.47
CA LEU A 105 -6.11 2.84 3.48
C LEU A 105 -5.85 1.51 4.17
N LEU A 106 -6.38 1.33 5.39
CA LEU A 106 -6.23 0.09 6.13
C LEU A 106 -6.98 -1.07 5.48
N GLY A 107 -8.15 -0.79 4.87
CA GLY A 107 -8.92 -1.78 4.13
C GLY A 107 -8.14 -2.35 2.94
N TYR A 108 -7.52 -1.50 2.12
CA TYR A 108 -6.72 -1.95 0.98
C TYR A 108 -5.49 -2.72 1.43
N TYR A 109 -4.78 -2.19 2.43
CA TYR A 109 -3.63 -2.86 3.04
C TYR A 109 -3.99 -4.26 3.55
N ALA A 110 -5.11 -4.40 4.28
CA ALA A 110 -5.57 -5.68 4.80
C ALA A 110 -5.98 -6.66 3.69
N ALA A 111 -6.64 -6.18 2.64
CA ALA A 111 -7.05 -7.00 1.50
C ALA A 111 -5.83 -7.62 0.79
N VAL A 112 -4.83 -6.80 0.46
CA VAL A 112 -3.60 -7.26 -0.18
C VAL A 112 -2.80 -8.19 0.74
N LYS A 113 -2.69 -7.86 2.03
CA LYS A 113 -2.05 -8.72 3.05
C LYS A 113 -2.71 -10.09 3.16
N SER A 114 -4.04 -10.17 3.07
CA SER A 114 -4.76 -11.45 3.08
C SER A 114 -4.54 -12.24 1.80
N ALA A 115 -4.65 -11.59 0.63
CA ALA A 115 -4.51 -12.24 -0.67
C ALA A 115 -3.09 -12.70 -0.98
N ALA A 116 -2.07 -12.08 -0.38
CA ALA A 116 -0.68 -12.50 -0.48
C ALA A 116 -0.36 -13.78 0.31
N LYS A 117 -1.23 -14.21 1.22
CA LYS A 117 -1.09 -15.44 2.02
C LYS A 117 -1.80 -16.65 1.43
N SER A 118 -2.70 -16.44 0.46
CA SER A 118 -3.47 -17.49 -0.22
C SER A 118 -2.73 -18.05 -1.43
#